data_AF-A0A8J3CQ98-F1
#
_entry.id   AF-A0A8J3CQ98-F1
#
_cell.length_a   1.000
_cell.length_b   1.000
_cell.length_c   1.000
_cell.angle_alpha   90.00
_cell.angle_beta   90.00
_cell.angle_gamma   90.00
#
_symmetry.space_group_name_H-M   'P 1'
#
loop_
_entity.id
_entity.type
_entity.pdbx_description
1 polymer ?
#
loop_
_entity_poly.entity_id
_entity_poly.type
_entity_poly.pdbx_seq_one_letter_code
_entity_poly.pdbx_strand_id
1 'polypeptide(L)'
;MAKRKKDTPQSAEKASLRVTLDGMKAASGSQSVHFQNELLDQVTASLWQPEWKTNEQKLQAGKAAYDALQKIAPRSELEGMLAAQMISTHNAAMEALRRAMMETHTFEGRDQNLKHATKLMGLYERQLAALDKHRGKGRQKITVEHVNVHAGGQAIVGNVDAPAQPPSQAAPAPRAFSDATDEGVRLPNPLATPAPAKQRVRKNSP
;
A
#
# COMPACT_ATOMS: atom_id res chain seq x y z
N MET A 1 49.99 -27.89 33.31
CA MET A 1 48.96 -28.27 32.31
C MET A 1 47.58 -28.00 32.91
N ALA A 2 46.94 -26.89 32.54
CA ALA A 2 45.59 -26.55 32.98
C ALA A 2 44.64 -26.59 31.77
N LYS A 3 43.64 -27.47 31.82
CA LYS A 3 42.60 -27.63 30.79
C LYS A 3 41.72 -26.36 30.76
N ARG A 4 41.81 -25.58 29.68
CA ARG A 4 40.80 -24.58 29.32
C ARG A 4 39.48 -25.31 29.03
N LYS A 5 38.44 -25.05 29.83
CA LYS A 5 37.06 -25.36 29.47
C LYS A 5 36.73 -24.59 28.18
N LYS A 6 36.31 -25.32 27.14
CA LYS A 6 35.65 -24.72 25.98
C LYS A 6 34.27 -24.28 26.45
N ASP A 7 34.06 -22.98 26.55
CA ASP A 7 32.73 -22.42 26.63
C ASP A 7 32.03 -22.70 25.29
N THR A 8 31.06 -23.60 25.33
CA THR A 8 30.15 -23.86 24.22
C THR A 8 29.32 -22.59 24.02
N PRO A 9 29.27 -21.98 22.82
CA PRO A 9 28.42 -20.84 22.59
C PRO A 9 26.96 -21.26 22.75
N GLN A 10 26.32 -20.65 23.75
CA GLN A 10 24.88 -20.69 23.98
C GLN A 10 24.21 -20.28 22.67
N SER A 11 23.46 -21.21 22.07
CA SER A 11 22.72 -21.02 20.84
C SER A 11 21.87 -19.75 20.93
N ALA A 12 22.22 -18.72 20.15
CA ALA A 12 21.46 -17.49 20.05
C ALA A 12 20.01 -17.85 19.67
N GLU A 13 19.09 -17.68 20.61
CA GLU A 13 17.66 -17.72 20.35
C GLU A 13 17.39 -16.75 19.20
N LYS A 14 16.97 -17.27 18.04
CA LYS A 14 16.74 -16.45 16.86
C LYS A 14 15.70 -15.39 17.23
N ALA A 15 16.11 -14.12 17.23
CA ALA A 15 15.21 -13.02 17.46
C ALA A 15 14.00 -13.16 16.52
N SER A 16 12.81 -13.34 17.09
CA SER A 16 11.56 -13.50 16.36
C SER A 16 10.64 -12.33 16.69
N LEU A 17 9.82 -11.93 15.72
CA LEU A 17 8.72 -11.01 15.95
C LEU A 17 7.52 -11.86 16.41
N ARG A 18 7.08 -11.65 17.65
CA ARG A 18 5.86 -12.29 18.16
C ARG A 18 4.67 -11.49 17.64
N VAL A 19 3.90 -12.10 16.75
CA VAL A 19 2.69 -11.53 16.19
C VAL A 19 1.50 -12.37 16.66
N THR A 20 0.43 -11.71 17.12
CA THR A 20 -0.82 -12.38 17.47
C THR A 20 -1.83 -12.26 16.32
N LEU A 21 -2.80 -13.17 16.22
CA LEU A 21 -3.86 -13.10 15.21
C LEU A 21 -4.67 -11.80 15.33
N ASP A 22 -5.03 -11.41 16.56
CA ASP A 22 -5.69 -10.13 16.83
C ASP A 22 -4.81 -8.95 16.41
N GLY A 23 -3.50 -9.09 16.59
CA GLY A 23 -2.52 -8.11 16.16
C GLY A 23 -2.45 -7.93 14.65
N MET A 24 -2.48 -9.02 13.87
CA MET A 24 -2.53 -8.98 12.40
C MET A 24 -3.83 -8.40 11.88
N LYS A 25 -4.95 -8.73 12.53
CA LYS A 25 -6.23 -8.11 12.20
C LYS A 25 -6.18 -6.60 12.43
N ALA A 26 -5.64 -6.16 13.57
CA ALA A 26 -5.50 -4.74 13.88
C ALA A 26 -4.53 -4.01 12.93
N ALA A 27 -3.47 -4.69 12.47
CA ALA A 27 -2.51 -4.13 11.53
C ALA A 27 -3.03 -4.04 10.09
N SER A 28 -3.87 -4.98 9.67
CA SER A 28 -4.32 -5.10 8.27
C SER A 28 -5.72 -4.57 7.99
N GLY A 29 -6.59 -4.52 9.01
CA GLY A 29 -8.02 -4.28 8.82
C GLY A 29 -8.78 -5.44 8.19
N SER A 30 -8.17 -6.64 8.11
CA SER A 30 -8.75 -7.83 7.48
C SER A 30 -8.88 -9.01 8.44
N GLN A 31 -9.83 -9.91 8.14
CA GLN A 31 -9.94 -11.24 8.74
C GLN A 31 -9.22 -12.33 7.91
N SER A 32 -8.81 -12.01 6.69
CA SER A 32 -8.12 -12.95 5.81
C SER A 32 -6.65 -13.07 6.20
N VAL A 33 -6.26 -14.26 6.66
CA VAL A 33 -4.86 -14.57 7.02
C VAL A 33 -3.92 -14.41 5.81
N HIS A 34 -4.39 -14.73 4.60
CA HIS A 34 -3.59 -14.54 3.38
C HIS A 34 -3.32 -13.06 3.11
N PHE A 35 -4.35 -12.22 3.23
CA PHE A 35 -4.19 -10.77 3.06
C PHE A 35 -3.31 -10.17 4.15
N GLN A 36 -3.51 -10.59 5.41
CA GLN A 36 -2.70 -10.19 6.55
C GLN A 36 -1.20 -10.43 6.29
N ASN A 37 -0.85 -11.66 5.88
CA ASN A 37 0.54 -12.03 5.62
C ASN A 37 1.11 -11.27 4.43
N GLU A 38 0.39 -11.21 3.30
CA GLU A 38 0.84 -10.51 2.11
C GLU A 38 1.07 -9.02 2.37
N LEU A 39 0.16 -8.37 3.10
CA LEU A 39 0.29 -6.94 3.42
C LEU A 39 1.53 -6.67 4.28
N LEU A 40 1.77 -7.50 5.31
CA LEU A 40 2.95 -7.35 6.17
C LEU A 40 4.25 -7.62 5.42
N ASP A 41 4.26 -8.63 4.54
CA ASP A 41 5.40 -8.96 3.70
C ASP A 41 5.71 -7.80 2.73
N GLN A 42 4.69 -7.22 2.08
CA GLN A 42 4.85 -6.07 1.20
C GLN A 42 5.45 -4.85 1.92
N VAL A 43 4.93 -4.52 3.11
CA VAL A 43 5.45 -3.40 3.90
C VAL A 43 6.88 -3.67 4.38
N THR A 44 7.18 -4.89 4.80
CA THR A 44 8.53 -5.24 5.28
C THR A 44 9.54 -5.24 4.12
N ALA A 45 9.13 -5.72 2.94
CA ALA A 45 9.95 -5.76 1.74
C ALA A 45 10.22 -4.38 1.13
N SER A 46 9.38 -3.37 1.42
CA SER A 46 9.61 -1.99 0.94
C SER A 46 10.64 -1.22 1.77
N LEU A 47 10.99 -1.71 2.97
CA LEU A 47 11.98 -1.08 3.83
C LEU A 47 13.38 -1.18 3.22
N TRP A 48 14.20 -0.14 3.37
CA TRP A 48 15.59 -0.20 2.97
C TRP A 48 16.40 -1.10 3.92
N GLN A 49 16.83 -2.26 3.43
CA GLN A 49 17.52 -3.31 4.20
C GLN A 49 18.89 -3.65 3.57
N PRO A 50 19.90 -2.77 3.67
CA PRO A 50 21.22 -3.03 3.10
C PRO A 50 21.91 -4.20 3.81
N GLU A 51 22.90 -4.78 3.13
CA GLU A 51 23.60 -5.99 3.60
C GLU A 51 24.28 -5.82 4.96
N TRP A 52 24.80 -4.63 5.25
CA TRP A 52 25.49 -4.33 6.51
C TRP A 52 24.57 -4.32 7.73
N LYS A 53 23.24 -4.24 7.56
CA LYS A 53 22.32 -4.34 8.70
C LYS A 53 22.32 -5.76 9.24
N THR A 54 22.46 -5.89 10.56
CA THR A 54 22.30 -7.18 11.23
C THR A 54 20.86 -7.69 11.09
N ASN A 55 20.66 -9.00 11.24
CA ASN A 55 19.30 -9.58 11.23
C ASN A 55 18.42 -8.96 12.33
N GLU A 56 19.00 -8.61 13.47
CA GLU A 56 18.29 -7.91 14.54
C GLU A 56 17.84 -6.52 14.09
N GLN A 57 18.70 -5.72 13.45
CA GLN A 57 18.32 -4.39 12.94
C GLN A 57 17.23 -4.50 11.86
N LYS A 58 17.32 -5.48 10.97
CA LYS A 58 16.29 -5.75 9.94
C LYS A 58 14.96 -6.12 10.60
N LEU A 59 15.01 -6.98 11.62
CA LEU A 59 13.84 -7.36 12.40
C LEU A 59 13.22 -6.16 13.11
N GLN A 60 14.01 -5.33 13.79
CA GLN A 60 13.53 -4.12 14.47
C GLN A 60 12.80 -3.16 13.51
N ALA A 61 13.32 -2.98 12.30
CA ALA A 61 12.64 -2.19 11.27
C ALA A 61 11.28 -2.79 10.87
N GLY A 62 11.20 -4.13 10.73
CA GLY A 62 9.93 -4.83 10.49
C GLY A 62 8.95 -4.69 11.66
N LYS A 63 9.43 -4.79 12.91
CA LYS A 63 8.60 -4.56 14.11
C LYS A 63 8.02 -3.14 14.13
N ALA A 64 8.85 -2.13 13.85
CA ALA A 64 8.40 -0.75 13.80
C ALA A 64 7.35 -0.51 12.71
N ALA A 65 7.48 -1.16 11.55
CA ALA A 65 6.49 -1.07 10.48
C ALA A 65 5.16 -1.76 10.86
N TYR A 66 5.23 -2.93 11.50
CA TYR A 66 4.06 -3.61 12.05
C TYR A 66 3.36 -2.77 13.13
N ASP A 67 4.11 -2.22 14.08
CA ASP A 67 3.57 -1.35 15.14
C ASP A 67 2.91 -0.09 14.54
N ALA A 68 3.52 0.49 13.48
CA ALA A 68 2.94 1.60 12.75
C ALA A 68 1.60 1.22 12.08
N LEU A 69 1.50 0.06 11.43
CA LEU A 69 0.23 -0.44 10.89
C LEU A 69 -0.83 -0.57 11.99
N GLN A 70 -0.47 -1.18 13.13
CA GLN A 70 -1.40 -1.29 14.27
C GLN A 70 -1.88 0.05 14.78
N LYS A 71 -1.00 1.07 14.82
CA LYS A 71 -1.33 2.42 15.28
C LYS A 71 -2.15 3.23 14.28
N ILE A 72 -1.94 3.03 12.98
CA ILE A 72 -2.84 3.58 11.96
C ILE A 72 -4.25 2.98 12.10
N ALA A 73 -4.35 1.75 12.62
CA ALA A 73 -5.57 1.00 12.90
C ALA A 73 -6.52 0.96 11.68
N PRO A 74 -6.11 0.35 10.55
CA PRO A 74 -6.98 0.17 9.41
C PRO A 74 -8.32 -0.48 9.76
N ARG A 75 -9.41 0.09 9.25
CA ARG A 75 -10.78 -0.40 9.48
C ARG A 75 -11.26 -1.37 8.39
N SER A 76 -10.50 -1.52 7.33
CA SER A 76 -10.78 -2.40 6.20
C SER A 76 -9.49 -2.71 5.44
N GLU A 77 -9.56 -3.68 4.52
CA GLU A 77 -8.45 -4.02 3.61
C GLU A 77 -7.98 -2.84 2.76
N LEU A 78 -8.90 -1.96 2.34
CA LEU A 78 -8.56 -0.74 1.61
C LEU A 78 -7.74 0.21 2.47
N GLU A 79 -8.14 0.42 3.73
CA GLU A 79 -7.33 1.20 4.67
C GLU A 79 -5.99 0.51 4.96
N GLY A 80 -5.94 -0.83 4.97
CA GLY A 80 -4.73 -1.62 5.16
C GLY A 80 -3.71 -1.37 4.05
N MET A 81 -4.15 -1.44 2.79
CA MET A 81 -3.32 -1.11 1.64
C MET A 81 -2.83 0.35 1.66
N LEU A 82 -3.71 1.29 2.02
CA LEU A 82 -3.32 2.70 2.09
C LEU A 82 -2.31 2.94 3.22
N ALA A 83 -2.50 2.33 4.39
CA ALA A 83 -1.57 2.39 5.52
C ALA A 83 -0.18 1.82 5.15
N ALA A 84 -0.16 0.68 4.47
CA ALA A 84 1.05 0.07 3.93
C ALA A 84 1.80 1.01 2.96
N GLN A 85 1.05 1.66 2.06
CA GLN A 85 1.62 2.66 1.15
C GLN A 85 2.15 3.89 1.88
N MET A 86 1.47 4.39 2.91
CA MET A 86 1.91 5.53 3.72
C MET A 86 3.23 5.22 4.44
N ILE A 87 3.35 4.05 5.07
CA ILE A 87 4.58 3.62 5.75
C ILE A 87 5.72 3.50 4.74
N SER A 88 5.46 2.85 3.60
CA SER A 88 6.47 2.68 2.54
C SER A 88 6.93 4.03 1.97
N THR A 89 5.99 4.96 1.73
CA THR A 89 6.26 6.30 1.22
C THR A 89 7.09 7.12 2.19
N HIS A 90 6.75 7.07 3.49
CA HIS A 90 7.54 7.72 4.54
C HIS A 90 8.98 7.20 4.57
N ASN A 91 9.17 5.88 4.60
CA ASN A 91 10.50 5.27 4.63
C ASN A 91 11.32 5.59 3.37
N ALA A 92 10.69 5.58 2.19
CA ALA A 92 11.35 5.97 0.95
C ALA A 92 11.78 7.44 0.95
N ALA A 93 10.95 8.34 1.50
CA ALA A 93 11.30 9.76 1.64
C ALA A 93 12.50 9.94 2.58
N MET A 94 12.51 9.26 3.73
CA MET A 94 13.61 9.30 4.69
C MET A 94 14.92 8.75 4.09
N GLU A 95 14.85 7.68 3.30
CA GLU A 95 16.02 7.13 2.61
C GLU A 95 16.54 8.06 1.50
N ALA A 96 15.65 8.72 0.76
CA ALA A 96 16.05 9.74 -0.20
C ALA A 96 16.77 10.92 0.49
N LEU A 97 16.22 11.43 1.61
CA LEU A 97 16.89 12.45 2.42
C LEU A 97 18.27 11.99 2.91
N ARG A 98 18.37 10.75 3.43
CA ARG A 98 19.65 10.17 3.87
C ARG A 98 20.68 10.14 2.74
N ARG A 99 20.30 9.73 1.53
CA ARG A 99 21.17 9.69 0.35
C ARG A 99 21.60 11.07 -0.12
N ALA A 100 20.72 12.07 -0.03
CA ALA A 100 21.06 13.45 -0.38
C ALA A 100 22.15 14.06 0.53
N MET A 101 22.31 13.53 1.73
CA MET A 101 23.30 13.97 2.71
C MET A 101 24.64 13.21 2.64
N MET A 102 24.78 12.23 1.74
CA MET A 102 26.05 11.52 1.56
C MET A 102 27.07 12.40 0.82
N GLU A 103 28.22 12.66 1.46
CA GLU A 103 29.29 13.50 0.89
C GLU A 103 29.91 12.92 -0.39
N THR A 104 29.88 11.59 -0.53
CA THR A 104 30.45 10.86 -1.66
C THR A 104 29.60 10.95 -2.94
N HIS A 105 28.40 11.54 -2.87
CA HIS A 105 27.51 11.67 -4.01
C HIS A 105 27.82 12.93 -4.83
N THR A 106 27.58 12.86 -6.14
CA THR A 106 27.66 14.03 -7.01
C THR A 106 26.59 15.05 -6.65
N PHE A 107 26.79 16.32 -7.04
CA PHE A 107 25.80 17.37 -6.85
C PHE A 107 24.44 16.99 -7.44
N GLU A 108 24.43 16.44 -8.66
CA GLU A 108 23.24 15.97 -9.37
C GLU A 108 22.55 14.84 -8.60
N GLY A 109 23.31 13.89 -8.05
CA GLY A 109 22.78 12.81 -7.24
C GLY A 109 22.11 13.32 -5.96
N ARG A 110 22.69 14.34 -5.32
CA ARG A 110 22.11 14.97 -4.12
C ARG A 110 20.83 15.73 -4.46
N ASP A 111 20.83 16.53 -5.52
CA ASP A 111 19.67 17.27 -6.01
C ASP A 111 18.50 16.34 -6.41
N GLN A 112 18.78 15.24 -7.13
CA GLN A 112 17.76 14.24 -7.47
C GLN A 112 17.10 13.63 -6.24
N ASN A 113 17.88 13.27 -5.22
CA ASN A 113 17.35 12.70 -3.99
C ASN A 113 16.49 13.69 -3.20
N LEU A 114 16.87 14.98 -3.15
CA LEU A 114 16.03 16.03 -2.54
C LEU A 114 14.70 16.21 -3.29
N LYS A 115 14.73 16.16 -4.63
CA LYS A 115 13.52 16.20 -5.45
C LYS A 115 12.61 14.99 -5.22
N HIS A 116 13.18 13.79 -5.10
CA HIS A 116 12.42 12.58 -4.77
C HIS A 116 11.81 12.66 -3.38
N ALA A 117 12.57 13.08 -2.37
CA ALA A 117 12.08 13.27 -1.01
C ALA A 117 10.88 14.23 -0.99
N THR A 118 11.01 15.39 -1.64
CA THR A 118 9.93 16.39 -1.72
C THR A 118 8.65 15.81 -2.34
N LYS A 119 8.77 15.05 -3.44
CA LYS A 119 7.63 14.40 -4.09
C LYS A 119 6.95 13.35 -3.20
N LEU A 120 7.75 12.55 -2.48
CA LEU A 120 7.24 11.50 -1.60
C LEU A 120 6.56 12.09 -0.37
N MET A 121 7.11 13.15 0.23
CA MET A 121 6.47 13.86 1.34
C MET A 121 5.12 14.47 0.92
N GLY A 122 5.04 15.10 -0.25
CA GLY A 122 3.77 15.59 -0.79
C GLY A 122 2.79 14.46 -1.21
N LEU A 123 3.29 13.26 -1.53
CA LEU A 123 2.43 12.09 -1.70
C LEU A 123 1.87 11.60 -0.35
N TYR A 124 2.70 11.58 0.69
CA TYR A 124 2.30 11.19 2.04
C TYR A 124 1.17 12.07 2.57
N GLU A 125 1.27 13.40 2.42
CA GLU A 125 0.21 14.34 2.81
C GLU A 125 -1.12 14.04 2.09
N ARG A 126 -1.06 13.76 0.78
CA ARG A 126 -2.26 13.39 0.00
C ARG A 126 -2.87 12.07 0.45
N GLN A 127 -2.04 11.08 0.80
CA GLN A 127 -2.51 9.79 1.34
C GLN A 127 -3.16 9.97 2.71
N LEU A 128 -2.57 10.78 3.59
CA LEU A 128 -3.13 11.10 4.90
C LEU A 128 -4.49 11.79 4.75
N ALA A 129 -4.57 12.82 3.90
CA ALA A 129 -5.83 13.51 3.62
C ALA A 129 -6.89 12.57 3.01
N ALA A 130 -6.48 11.63 2.16
CA ALA A 130 -7.37 10.63 1.59
C ALA A 130 -7.92 9.67 2.66
N LEU A 131 -7.07 9.24 3.61
CA LEU A 131 -7.47 8.40 4.75
C LEU A 131 -8.44 9.15 5.67
N ASP A 132 -8.13 10.39 6.03
CA ASP A 132 -8.99 11.23 6.88
C ASP A 132 -10.34 11.47 6.21
N LYS A 133 -10.34 11.79 4.90
CA LYS A 133 -11.56 11.92 4.10
C LYS A 133 -12.34 10.61 4.05
N HIS A 134 -11.67 9.47 3.85
CA HIS A 134 -12.31 8.15 3.86
C HIS A 134 -13.02 7.88 5.20
N ARG A 135 -12.36 8.20 6.31
CA ARG A 135 -12.89 8.03 7.67
C ARG A 135 -13.97 9.05 8.06
N GLY A 136 -13.93 10.25 7.47
CA GLY A 136 -14.86 11.35 7.74
C GLY A 136 -16.15 11.36 6.92
N LYS A 137 -16.31 10.48 5.92
CA LYS A 137 -17.47 10.41 5.00
C LYS A 137 -18.80 9.93 5.62
N GLY A 138 -18.99 10.09 6.93
CA GLY A 138 -20.17 9.60 7.65
C GLY A 138 -21.37 10.56 7.76
N ARG A 139 -21.30 11.82 7.29
CA ARG A 139 -22.43 12.77 7.44
C ARG A 139 -22.55 13.76 6.28
N GLN A 140 -22.97 13.30 5.10
CA GLN A 140 -23.84 14.18 4.31
C GLN A 140 -25.21 14.11 4.98
N LYS A 141 -25.46 15.03 5.93
CA LYS A 141 -26.77 15.13 6.57
C LYS A 141 -27.75 15.62 5.50
N ILE A 142 -28.37 14.69 4.77
CA ILE A 142 -29.54 15.00 3.95
C ILE A 142 -30.66 15.27 4.93
N THR A 143 -30.88 16.54 5.28
CA THR A 143 -32.09 16.93 5.99
C THR A 143 -33.22 16.89 4.96
N VAL A 144 -34.01 15.82 4.98
CA VAL A 144 -35.24 15.74 4.19
C VAL A 144 -36.27 16.64 4.88
N GLU A 145 -36.37 17.88 4.42
CA GLU A 145 -37.53 18.72 4.73
C GLU A 145 -38.64 18.33 3.75
N HIS A 146 -39.75 17.79 4.26
CA HIS A 146 -40.93 17.53 3.46
C HIS A 146 -41.52 18.87 3.01
N VAL A 147 -41.23 19.28 1.78
CA VAL A 147 -41.89 20.41 1.14
C VAL A 147 -43.21 19.91 0.57
N ASN A 148 -44.33 20.40 1.12
CA ASN A 148 -45.64 20.16 0.54
C ASN A 148 -45.74 20.93 -0.79
N VAL A 149 -45.63 20.18 -1.89
CA VAL A 149 -45.86 20.72 -3.22
C VAL A 149 -47.37 20.68 -3.47
N HIS A 150 -48.03 21.83 -3.35
CA HIS A 150 -49.45 21.96 -3.70
C HIS A 150 -49.64 21.72 -5.21
N ALA A 151 -50.83 21.27 -5.61
CA ALA A 151 -51.18 21.02 -7.01
C ALA A 151 -50.87 22.28 -7.87
N GLY A 152 -49.81 22.21 -8.68
CA GLY A 152 -49.30 23.33 -9.49
C GLY A 152 -47.88 23.81 -9.15
N GLY A 153 -47.27 23.36 -8.05
CA GLY A 153 -45.86 23.64 -7.76
C GLY A 153 -44.94 22.68 -8.50
N GLN A 154 -43.96 23.17 -9.27
CA GLN A 154 -42.87 22.36 -9.80
C GLN A 154 -41.59 22.68 -9.02
N ALA A 155 -41.07 21.70 -8.28
CA ALA A 155 -39.76 21.80 -7.65
C ALA A 155 -38.68 21.50 -8.70
N ILE A 156 -37.79 22.45 -8.94
CA ILE A 156 -36.62 22.25 -9.80
C ILE A 156 -35.52 21.61 -8.95
N VAL A 157 -35.10 20.41 -9.31
CA VAL A 157 -33.90 19.76 -8.75
C VAL A 157 -32.77 19.97 -9.74
N GLY A 158 -31.71 20.68 -9.33
CA GLY A 158 -30.55 20.94 -10.19
C GLY A 158 -29.29 21.23 -9.37
N ASN A 159 -28.15 20.79 -9.90
CA ASN A 159 -26.84 21.27 -9.46
C ASN A 159 -26.71 22.75 -9.83
N VAL A 160 -26.47 23.61 -8.84
CA VAL A 160 -26.26 25.05 -9.09
C VAL A 160 -24.78 25.29 -9.31
N ASP A 161 -24.34 25.19 -10.57
CA ASP A 161 -23.03 25.68 -10.99
C ASP A 161 -23.16 27.14 -11.43
N ALA A 162 -22.39 28.04 -10.80
CA ALA A 162 -22.39 29.47 -11.10
C ALA A 162 -21.93 29.75 -12.56
N PRO A 163 -22.46 30.79 -13.25
CA PRO A 163 -22.31 30.89 -14.71
C PRO A 163 -21.07 31.68 -15.16
N ALA A 164 -20.40 31.17 -16.21
CA ALA A 164 -19.74 31.96 -17.25
C ALA A 164 -19.62 31.17 -18.58
N GLN A 165 -20.57 31.44 -19.51
CA GLN A 165 -20.55 31.59 -20.99
C GLN A 165 -19.50 30.88 -21.91
N PRO A 166 -19.80 30.59 -23.21
CA PRO A 166 -20.74 29.63 -23.81
C PRO A 166 -19.99 28.70 -24.86
N PRO A 167 -20.61 27.97 -25.82
CA PRO A 167 -20.36 26.53 -26.03
C PRO A 167 -19.49 26.17 -27.25
N SER A 168 -18.88 24.97 -27.24
CA SER A 168 -18.48 24.28 -28.48
C SER A 168 -18.64 22.76 -28.40
N GLN A 169 -19.74 22.32 -29.02
CA GLN A 169 -19.99 21.08 -29.76
C GLN A 169 -19.83 19.70 -29.07
N ALA A 170 -20.90 18.92 -29.24
CA ALA A 170 -21.16 17.61 -28.66
C ALA A 170 -20.44 16.45 -29.37
N ALA A 171 -20.18 15.38 -28.61
CA ALA A 171 -19.95 14.01 -29.11
C ALA A 171 -20.64 13.00 -28.17
N PRO A 172 -21.07 11.81 -28.66
CA PRO A 172 -22.14 11.01 -28.04
C PRO A 172 -21.68 10.14 -26.86
N ALA A 173 -22.65 9.74 -26.05
CA ALA A 173 -22.49 8.96 -24.82
C ALA A 173 -21.87 7.56 -25.03
N PRO A 174 -21.03 7.06 -24.09
CA PRO A 174 -20.59 5.68 -24.10
C PRO A 174 -21.73 4.73 -23.68
N ARG A 175 -21.83 3.63 -24.43
CA ARG A 175 -22.77 2.53 -24.23
C ARG A 175 -22.53 1.85 -22.88
N ALA A 176 -23.63 1.45 -22.24
CA ALA A 176 -23.62 0.64 -21.03
C ALA A 176 -22.82 -0.65 -21.23
N PHE A 177 -21.92 -0.94 -20.29
CA PHE A 177 -21.32 -2.26 -20.18
C PHE A 177 -22.37 -3.20 -19.57
N SER A 178 -22.75 -4.21 -20.33
CA SER A 178 -23.59 -5.31 -19.87
C SER A 178 -22.85 -6.19 -18.87
N ASP A 179 -23.59 -6.67 -17.88
CA ASP A 179 -23.25 -7.66 -16.87
C ASP A 179 -22.30 -8.76 -17.40
N ALA A 180 -21.16 -8.91 -16.71
CA ALA A 180 -20.29 -10.06 -16.85
C ALA A 180 -20.56 -10.97 -15.65
N THR A 181 -21.03 -12.17 -15.96
CA THR A 181 -21.31 -13.27 -15.04
C THR A 181 -20.12 -13.59 -14.13
N ASP A 182 -20.45 -13.81 -12.84
CA ASP A 182 -19.57 -14.29 -11.78
C ASP A 182 -19.04 -15.70 -12.10
N GLU A 183 -17.87 -15.76 -12.76
CA GLU A 183 -16.99 -16.92 -12.68
C GLU A 183 -15.75 -16.51 -11.89
N GLY A 184 -15.63 -17.03 -10.66
CA GLY A 184 -14.50 -16.79 -9.78
C GLY A 184 -13.17 -17.07 -10.48
N VAL A 185 -12.36 -16.03 -10.63
CA VAL A 185 -11.01 -16.12 -11.21
C VAL A 185 -10.12 -16.93 -10.26
N ARG A 186 -9.80 -18.16 -10.64
CA ARG A 186 -8.77 -18.96 -9.97
C ARG A 186 -7.39 -18.37 -10.29
N LEU A 187 -6.80 -17.68 -9.32
CA LEU A 187 -5.42 -17.18 -9.44
C LEU A 187 -4.45 -18.37 -9.58
N PRO A 188 -3.48 -18.33 -10.52
CA PRO A 188 -2.48 -19.37 -10.67
C PRO A 188 -1.58 -19.42 -9.42
N ASN A 189 -1.26 -20.65 -8.98
CA ASN A 189 -0.37 -20.87 -7.83
C ASN A 189 1.07 -20.41 -8.19
N PRO A 190 1.62 -19.36 -7.55
CA PRO A 190 2.96 -18.86 -7.86
C PRO A 190 4.10 -19.81 -7.47
N LEU A 191 3.80 -20.89 -6.74
CA LEU A 191 4.76 -21.94 -6.38
C LEU A 191 4.73 -23.16 -7.32
N ALA A 192 3.89 -23.15 -8.37
CA ALA A 192 3.92 -24.20 -9.36
C ALA A 192 5.17 -24.03 -10.25
N THR A 193 6.14 -24.93 -10.10
CA THR A 193 7.29 -24.98 -11.01
C THR A 193 6.81 -25.23 -12.45
N PRO A 194 7.29 -24.46 -13.45
CA PRO A 194 6.92 -24.69 -14.83
C PRO A 194 7.37 -26.09 -15.28
N ALA A 195 6.46 -26.84 -15.89
CA ALA A 195 6.79 -28.11 -16.51
C ALA A 195 7.87 -27.90 -17.61
N PRO A 196 8.84 -28.80 -17.76
CA PRO A 196 9.93 -28.61 -18.72
C PRO A 196 9.38 -28.54 -20.15
N ALA A 197 9.74 -27.47 -20.86
CA ALA A 197 9.37 -27.27 -22.26
C ALA A 197 9.94 -28.40 -23.12
N LYS A 198 9.08 -29.13 -23.83
CA LYS A 198 9.50 -30.13 -24.80
C LYS A 198 10.25 -29.44 -25.94
N GLN A 199 11.57 -29.60 -25.98
CA GLN A 199 12.42 -29.08 -27.03
C GLN A 199 12.07 -29.79 -28.34
N ARG A 200 11.43 -29.06 -29.26
CA ARG A 200 11.06 -29.59 -30.58
C ARG A 200 12.34 -29.63 -31.44
N VAL A 201 12.98 -30.79 -31.49
CA VAL A 201 14.13 -31.07 -32.37
C VAL A 201 13.69 -30.88 -33.82
N ARG A 202 14.20 -29.83 -34.48
CA ARG A 202 14.08 -29.67 -35.93
C ARG A 202 15.04 -30.68 -36.57
N LYS A 203 14.50 -31.73 -37.18
CA LYS A 203 15.26 -32.59 -38.10
C LYS A 203 15.50 -31.80 -39.38
N ASN A 204 16.75 -31.41 -39.64
CA ASN A 204 17.20 -31.08 -40.99
C ASN A 204 17.66 -32.38 -41.67
N SER A 205 17.24 -32.59 -42.90
CA SER A 205 17.73 -33.62 -43.81
C SER A 205 17.95 -32.96 -45.19
N PRO A 206 18.85 -33.54 -46.01
CA PRO A 206 19.86 -32.83 -46.80
C PRO A 206 19.35 -32.00 -47.97
#